data_AF-A0A7S3SR44-F1
#
_entry.id   AF-A0A7S3SR44-F1
#
_cell.length_a   1.000
_cell.length_b   1.000
_cell.length_c   1.000
_cell.angle_alpha   90.00
_cell.angle_beta   90.00
_cell.angle_gamma   90.00
#
_symmetry.space_group_name_H-M   'P 1'
#
loop_
_entity.id
_entity.type
_entity.pdbx_description
1 polymer ?
#
loop_
_entity_poly.entity_id
_entity_poly.type
_entity_poly.pdbx_seq_one_letter_code
_entity_poly.pdbx_strand_id
1 'polypeptide(L)'
;ERSSPMLSVSFCVSALGSTDNCLLSTSARDPQETIRLERWVTAESKVTSSTESVFAVVAVRDPSRRGFIFTMGAYKYLEELWRKKQSDVIRFVLRVRSWEYRQLPVIHKCQRPSRNDKARKMGYRRKQGYVVYRIRIRRGGRKRPVQKGCVYGKPVNQGIRKLKAARTHREVAEERVGRKCSNLRVLNSYWVGQDASYKFFEIILVDPAHKAIRRDPRINWICSGKHKHRENRGLTSIGKKSRGLRRKGNKSTNRRPSVRSAWKNRNTQKLWR
;
A
#
# COMPACT_ATOMS: atom_id res chain seq x y z
N GLU A 1 -7.87 -33.85 -21.71
CA GLU A 1 -6.97 -32.82 -21.13
C GLU A 1 -6.80 -31.69 -22.14
N ARG A 2 -6.35 -30.49 -21.71
CA ARG A 2 -5.82 -29.47 -22.64
C ARG A 2 -4.54 -28.89 -22.07
N SER A 3 -3.42 -29.17 -22.73
CA SER A 3 -2.10 -28.65 -22.38
C SER A 3 -2.07 -27.12 -22.52
N SER A 4 -1.50 -26.46 -21.52
CA SER A 4 -1.15 -25.03 -21.62
C SER A 4 0.27 -24.92 -22.18
N PRO A 5 0.53 -24.08 -23.21
CA PRO A 5 1.88 -23.93 -23.74
C PRO A 5 2.78 -23.29 -22.68
N MET A 6 3.95 -23.89 -22.43
CA MET A 6 4.97 -23.30 -21.57
C MET A 6 5.54 -22.04 -22.22
N LEU A 7 5.38 -20.90 -21.56
CA LEU A 7 6.17 -19.71 -21.85
C LEU A 7 7.58 -19.91 -21.28
N SER A 8 8.51 -20.38 -22.12
CA SER A 8 9.93 -20.25 -21.86
C SER A 8 10.33 -18.77 -21.90
N VAL A 9 11.12 -18.33 -20.91
CA VAL A 9 11.63 -16.96 -20.84
C VAL A 9 13.14 -17.03 -20.83
N SER A 10 13.74 -16.94 -22.02
CA SER A 10 15.18 -16.81 -22.17
C SER A 10 15.59 -15.34 -21.97
N PHE A 11 16.51 -15.10 -21.05
CA PHE A 11 17.15 -13.79 -20.86
C PHE A 11 18.47 -13.76 -21.63
N CYS A 12 18.56 -12.96 -22.68
CA CYS A 12 19.85 -12.47 -23.18
C CYS A 12 20.12 -11.09 -22.62
N VAL A 13 21.33 -10.89 -22.08
CA VAL A 13 21.85 -9.59 -21.67
C VAL A 13 22.95 -9.23 -22.66
N SER A 14 22.73 -8.20 -23.48
CA SER A 14 23.79 -7.55 -24.24
C SER A 14 24.13 -6.21 -23.59
N ALA A 15 25.41 -6.01 -23.27
CA ALA A 15 25.95 -4.71 -22.91
C ALA A 15 26.17 -3.88 -24.19
N LEU A 16 26.21 -2.55 -24.03
CA LEU A 16 26.42 -1.60 -25.12
C LEU A 16 27.83 -1.73 -25.72
N GLY A 17 27.94 -1.75 -27.04
CA GLY A 17 29.20 -1.57 -27.77
C GLY A 17 29.26 -2.35 -29.08
N SER A 18 29.69 -1.67 -30.15
CA SER A 18 29.88 -2.20 -31.51
C SER A 18 28.64 -2.70 -32.25
N THR A 19 28.14 -1.85 -33.15
CA THR A 19 27.74 -2.32 -34.47
C THR A 19 28.97 -2.91 -35.17
N ASP A 20 28.76 -3.86 -36.08
CA ASP A 20 29.75 -4.60 -36.90
C ASP A 20 30.18 -5.97 -36.35
N ASN A 21 29.31 -6.97 -36.57
CA ASN A 21 29.65 -8.35 -36.98
C ASN A 21 28.40 -9.26 -36.91
N CYS A 22 27.64 -9.31 -38.00
CA CYS A 22 26.52 -10.24 -38.18
C CYS A 22 26.54 -10.86 -39.60
N LEU A 23 27.45 -11.81 -39.84
CA LEU A 23 27.43 -12.66 -41.03
C LEU A 23 27.88 -14.10 -40.70
N LEU A 24 27.19 -15.07 -41.33
CA LEU A 24 27.53 -16.51 -41.50
C LEU A 24 27.52 -17.35 -40.20
N SER A 25 26.62 -18.34 -40.00
CA SER A 25 26.36 -19.52 -40.84
C SER A 25 24.91 -20.05 -40.66
N THR A 26 24.12 -20.31 -41.72
CA THR A 26 23.96 -21.58 -42.48
C THR A 26 23.88 -22.86 -41.62
N SER A 27 22.92 -23.77 -41.81
CA SER A 27 21.76 -23.88 -42.73
C SER A 27 20.72 -24.87 -42.10
N ALA A 28 19.55 -25.24 -42.64
CA ALA A 28 18.84 -25.07 -43.92
C ALA A 28 17.30 -25.18 -43.63
N ARG A 29 16.31 -25.16 -44.55
CA ARG A 29 16.23 -25.21 -46.04
C ARG A 29 15.15 -24.24 -46.55
N ASP A 30 15.15 -24.04 -47.87
CA ASP A 30 14.18 -23.32 -48.72
C ASP A 30 12.87 -24.13 -49.01
N PRO A 31 11.79 -23.55 -49.60
CA PRO A 31 11.82 -22.39 -50.51
C PRO A 31 10.72 -21.28 -50.43
N GLN A 32 11.17 -20.10 -50.87
CA GLN A 32 10.50 -19.06 -51.67
C GLN A 32 9.11 -18.51 -51.28
N GLU A 33 9.10 -17.28 -50.76
CA GLU A 33 8.20 -16.20 -51.25
C GLU A 33 8.98 -14.89 -51.42
N THR A 34 8.95 -14.31 -52.62
CA THR A 34 9.53 -12.99 -52.91
C THR A 34 8.58 -11.86 -52.49
N ILE A 35 8.82 -11.23 -51.34
CA ILE A 35 8.09 -10.03 -50.93
C ILE A 35 8.93 -8.78 -51.21
N ARG A 36 8.36 -7.83 -51.96
CA ARG A 36 8.98 -6.54 -52.31
C ARG A 36 9.46 -5.79 -51.05
N LEU A 37 10.72 -5.37 -51.06
CA LEU A 37 11.25 -4.35 -50.16
C LEU A 37 10.70 -2.97 -50.55
N GLU A 38 9.55 -2.60 -50.01
CA GLU A 38 9.12 -1.20 -50.06
C GLU A 38 9.75 -0.35 -48.94
N ARG A 39 10.15 0.85 -49.35
CA ARG A 39 11.12 1.74 -48.71
C ARG A 39 10.47 2.50 -47.56
N TRP A 40 10.80 2.16 -46.33
CA TRP A 40 10.37 2.94 -45.16
C TRP A 40 11.10 4.29 -45.12
N VAL A 41 10.33 5.38 -45.23
CA VAL A 41 10.81 6.75 -44.99
C VAL A 41 10.79 7.02 -43.49
N THR A 42 11.95 7.33 -42.91
CA THR A 42 12.08 7.77 -41.52
C THR A 42 11.57 9.21 -41.38
N ALA A 43 10.40 9.37 -40.76
CA ALA A 43 9.94 10.68 -40.28
C ALA A 43 10.56 10.99 -38.92
N GLU A 44 11.60 11.83 -38.89
CA GLU A 44 12.16 12.35 -37.64
C GLU A 44 11.12 13.24 -36.92
N SER A 45 10.73 12.86 -35.71
CA SER A 45 10.01 13.74 -34.79
C SER A 45 10.94 14.17 -33.66
N LYS A 46 11.31 15.46 -33.66
CA LYS A 46 12.09 16.08 -32.59
C LYS A 46 11.28 16.08 -31.28
N VAL A 47 11.60 15.19 -30.35
CA VAL A 47 11.03 15.19 -28.99
C VAL A 47 12.06 15.67 -27.97
N THR A 48 11.89 16.92 -27.54
CA THR A 48 12.64 17.49 -26.42
C THR A 48 12.09 16.98 -25.08
N SER A 49 12.81 16.09 -24.39
CA SER A 49 13.08 16.13 -22.94
C SER A 49 13.47 14.75 -22.39
N SER A 50 14.49 14.73 -21.53
CA SER A 50 15.02 13.52 -20.92
C SER A 50 14.06 12.91 -19.89
N THR A 51 13.58 11.68 -20.10
CA THR A 51 13.51 10.57 -19.10
C THR A 51 12.61 9.38 -19.54
N GLU A 52 12.77 8.88 -20.78
CA GLU A 52 12.15 7.61 -21.19
C GLU A 52 13.20 6.53 -21.51
N SER A 53 13.43 5.63 -20.55
CA SER A 53 14.11 4.36 -20.79
C SER A 53 13.13 3.36 -21.40
N VAL A 54 13.02 3.36 -22.73
CA VAL A 54 12.12 2.45 -23.48
C VAL A 54 12.70 1.03 -23.47
N PHE A 55 12.11 0.14 -22.69
CA PHE A 55 12.34 -1.31 -22.81
C PHE A 55 11.37 -1.87 -23.86
N ALA A 56 11.88 -2.15 -25.06
CA ALA A 56 11.11 -2.78 -26.12
C ALA A 56 11.04 -4.31 -25.88
N VAL A 57 9.84 -4.84 -25.68
CA VAL A 57 9.57 -6.28 -25.81
C VAL A 57 9.00 -6.51 -27.19
N VAL A 58 9.76 -7.17 -28.07
CA VAL A 58 9.28 -7.55 -29.40
C VAL A 58 8.32 -8.72 -29.25
N ALA A 59 7.02 -8.43 -29.34
CA ALA A 59 5.98 -9.45 -29.45
C ALA A 59 5.61 -9.60 -30.93
N VAL A 60 5.77 -10.82 -31.48
CA VAL A 60 5.30 -11.15 -32.84
C VAL A 60 3.80 -10.94 -32.91
N ARG A 61 3.36 -10.16 -33.90
CA ARG A 61 2.00 -9.60 -33.97
C ARG A 61 1.17 -10.33 -35.02
N ASP A 62 0.24 -11.17 -34.56
CA ASP A 62 -0.85 -11.72 -35.38
C ASP A 62 -1.66 -10.57 -36.00
N PRO A 63 -1.72 -10.43 -37.35
CA PRO A 63 -2.39 -9.31 -38.02
C PRO A 63 -3.91 -9.29 -37.81
N SER A 64 -4.52 -10.43 -37.48
CA SER A 64 -5.99 -10.59 -37.44
C SER A 64 -6.64 -9.92 -36.22
N ARG A 65 -5.87 -9.61 -35.18
CA ARG A 65 -6.38 -9.01 -33.94
C ARG A 65 -6.02 -7.54 -33.85
N ARG A 66 -7.02 -6.66 -33.96
CA ARG A 66 -6.97 -5.26 -33.46
C ARG A 66 -6.88 -5.24 -31.94
N GLY A 67 -5.76 -5.74 -31.41
CA GLY A 67 -5.43 -5.72 -30.00
C GLY A 67 -5.17 -4.29 -29.56
N PHE A 68 -6.08 -3.74 -28.75
CA PHE A 68 -5.82 -2.55 -27.97
C PHE A 68 -4.55 -2.78 -27.13
N ILE A 69 -3.47 -2.08 -27.48
CA ILE A 69 -2.26 -2.04 -26.64
C ILE A 69 -2.62 -1.21 -25.41
N PHE A 70 -3.11 -1.87 -24.36
CA PHE A 70 -3.29 -1.25 -23.06
C PHE A 70 -1.92 -0.89 -22.48
N THR A 71 -1.47 0.34 -22.72
CA THR A 71 -0.26 0.92 -22.13
C THR A 71 -0.45 1.10 -20.62
N MET A 72 -0.16 0.04 -19.87
CA MET A 72 -0.35 0.00 -18.42
C MET A 72 0.61 0.97 -17.72
N GLY A 73 0.08 1.97 -17.01
CA GLY A 73 0.93 2.91 -16.27
C GLY A 73 1.73 2.24 -15.14
N ALA A 74 2.98 2.67 -14.92
CA ALA A 74 3.94 2.08 -13.98
C ALA A 74 3.39 1.69 -12.58
N TYR A 75 2.46 2.48 -12.02
CA TYR A 75 1.83 2.18 -10.72
C TYR A 75 0.99 0.89 -10.70
N LYS A 76 0.53 0.41 -11.86
CA LYS A 76 -0.24 -0.82 -12.02
C LYS A 76 0.67 -2.05 -11.90
N TYR A 77 1.82 -2.05 -12.58
CA TYR A 77 2.86 -3.06 -12.40
C TYR A 77 3.35 -3.13 -10.95
N LEU A 78 3.62 -1.98 -10.31
CA LEU A 78 3.95 -1.92 -8.89
C LEU A 78 2.87 -2.54 -8.01
N GLU A 79 1.59 -2.27 -8.28
CA GLU A 79 0.50 -2.90 -7.52
C GLU A 79 0.50 -4.43 -7.66
N GLU A 80 0.69 -4.95 -8.87
CA GLU A 80 0.63 -6.40 -9.15
C GLU A 80 1.82 -7.15 -8.56
N LEU A 81 3.01 -6.58 -8.65
CA LEU A 81 4.21 -7.03 -7.95
C LEU A 81 3.97 -7.05 -6.42
N TRP A 82 3.33 -6.02 -5.87
CA TRP A 82 2.90 -6.00 -4.45
C TRP A 82 1.68 -6.90 -4.12
N ARG A 83 0.98 -7.48 -5.10
CA ARG A 83 -0.04 -8.53 -4.87
C ARG A 83 0.67 -9.86 -4.62
N LYS A 84 1.59 -10.27 -5.50
CA LYS A 84 2.40 -11.51 -5.45
C LYS A 84 3.52 -11.48 -4.38
N LYS A 85 3.19 -11.22 -3.10
CA LYS A 85 4.19 -11.08 -2.00
C LYS A 85 5.01 -12.33 -1.66
N GLN A 86 4.63 -13.48 -2.21
CA GLN A 86 5.34 -14.74 -2.05
C GLN A 86 6.31 -15.02 -3.20
N SER A 87 6.46 -14.13 -4.19
CA SER A 87 7.58 -14.23 -5.13
C SER A 87 8.90 -13.91 -4.43
N ASP A 88 9.97 -14.54 -4.87
CA ASP A 88 11.27 -14.46 -4.18
C ASP A 88 11.87 -13.06 -4.26
N VAL A 89 11.64 -12.32 -5.34
CA VAL A 89 11.97 -10.89 -5.47
C VAL A 89 11.36 -10.07 -4.32
N ILE A 90 10.06 -10.22 -4.03
CA ILE A 90 9.43 -9.46 -2.94
C ILE A 90 9.78 -10.03 -1.56
N ARG A 91 9.96 -11.34 -1.40
CA ARG A 91 10.45 -11.93 -0.15
C ARG A 91 11.84 -11.39 0.21
N PHE A 92 12.76 -11.34 -0.76
CA PHE A 92 14.10 -10.79 -0.61
C PHE A 92 14.06 -9.31 -0.20
N VAL A 93 13.35 -8.47 -0.97
CA VAL A 93 13.19 -7.04 -0.66
C VAL A 93 12.56 -6.82 0.73
N LEU A 94 11.57 -7.64 1.12
CA LEU A 94 10.96 -7.58 2.45
C LEU A 94 11.88 -8.06 3.57
N ARG A 95 12.77 -9.03 3.31
CA ARG A 95 13.77 -9.53 4.26
C ARG A 95 14.80 -8.44 4.57
N VAL A 96 15.41 -7.85 3.53
CA VAL A 96 16.39 -6.75 3.65
C VAL A 96 15.77 -5.54 4.36
N ARG A 97 14.58 -5.10 3.93
CA ARG A 97 13.85 -4.00 4.59
C ARG A 97 13.50 -4.30 6.04
N SER A 98 13.09 -5.53 6.36
CA SER A 98 12.77 -5.90 7.76
C SER A 98 14.01 -5.95 8.65
N TRP A 99 15.19 -6.24 8.10
CA TRP A 99 16.47 -6.08 8.80
C TRP A 99 16.77 -4.60 9.09
N GLU A 100 16.72 -3.72 8.08
CA GLU A 100 16.89 -2.25 8.22
C GLU A 100 15.97 -1.70 9.32
N TYR A 101 14.68 -2.05 9.29
CA TYR A 101 13.67 -1.50 10.20
C TYR A 101 13.81 -2.02 11.65
N ARG A 102 14.66 -3.03 11.91
CA ARG A 102 15.02 -3.47 13.26
C ARG A 102 16.14 -2.63 13.86
N GLN A 103 17.09 -2.16 13.05
CA GLN A 103 18.15 -1.26 13.51
C GLN A 103 17.61 0.14 13.79
N LEU A 104 16.68 0.63 12.95
CA LEU A 104 16.09 1.96 13.11
C LEU A 104 15.19 2.10 14.37
N PRO A 105 15.08 3.32 14.95
CA PRO A 105 14.24 3.59 16.11
C PRO A 105 12.76 3.23 15.92
N VAL A 106 12.06 2.99 17.04
CA VAL A 106 10.66 2.53 17.06
C VAL A 106 9.70 3.39 16.23
N ILE A 107 9.91 4.71 16.22
CA ILE A 107 9.19 5.70 15.41
C ILE A 107 10.20 6.68 14.80
N HIS A 108 10.40 6.59 13.49
CA HIS A 108 11.30 7.47 12.72
C HIS A 108 10.57 8.07 11.50
N LYS A 109 11.06 9.24 11.05
CA LYS A 109 10.56 9.93 9.85
C LYS A 109 11.18 9.27 8.62
N CYS A 110 10.39 9.04 7.57
CA CYS A 110 10.88 8.61 6.26
C CYS A 110 10.92 9.81 5.31
N GLN A 111 12.02 9.98 4.59
CA GLN A 111 12.14 11.04 3.57
C GLN A 111 11.19 10.80 2.38
N ARG A 112 11.01 9.54 1.98
CA ARG A 112 10.09 9.09 0.93
C ARG A 112 9.30 7.86 1.42
N PRO A 113 8.04 7.66 0.97
CA PRO A 113 7.30 6.43 1.28
C PRO A 113 7.97 5.21 0.64
N SER A 114 8.00 4.06 1.33
CA SER A 114 8.59 2.82 0.81
C SER A 114 7.75 2.16 -0.30
N ARG A 115 6.54 2.70 -0.53
CA ARG A 115 5.49 2.21 -1.43
C ARG A 115 4.68 3.36 -2.05
N ASN A 116 5.20 3.94 -3.12
CA ASN A 116 4.59 5.07 -3.81
C ASN A 116 3.17 4.72 -4.34
N ASP A 117 2.98 3.49 -4.84
CA ASP A 117 1.70 2.94 -5.28
C ASP A 117 0.62 3.06 -4.20
N LYS A 118 0.96 2.62 -2.99
CA LYS A 118 -0.01 2.50 -1.90
C LYS A 118 -0.19 3.81 -1.18
N ALA A 119 0.87 4.60 -1.05
CA ALA A 119 0.80 5.94 -0.48
C ALA A 119 -0.17 6.83 -1.28
N ARG A 120 -0.03 6.88 -2.62
CA ARG A 120 -0.92 7.67 -3.51
C ARG A 120 -2.38 7.27 -3.36
N LYS A 121 -2.69 5.97 -3.40
CA LYS A 121 -4.05 5.43 -3.18
C LYS A 121 -4.64 5.74 -1.79
N MET A 122 -3.81 6.11 -0.83
CA MET A 122 -4.22 6.42 0.54
C MET A 122 -4.24 7.94 0.83
N GLY A 123 -3.99 8.77 -0.19
CA GLY A 123 -4.09 10.23 -0.15
C GLY A 123 -2.76 11.00 -0.09
N TYR A 124 -1.60 10.33 -0.16
CA TYR A 124 -0.30 11.01 -0.22
C TYR A 124 -0.08 11.72 -1.56
N ARG A 125 0.46 12.93 -1.50
CA ARG A 125 0.99 13.68 -2.65
C ARG A 125 2.40 14.16 -2.32
N ARG A 126 3.31 14.14 -3.31
CA ARG A 126 4.69 14.65 -3.16
C ARG A 126 4.66 16.17 -3.29
N LYS A 127 4.23 16.85 -2.22
CA LYS A 127 4.32 18.31 -2.04
C LYS A 127 4.62 18.62 -0.57
N GLN A 128 5.05 19.84 -0.29
CA GLN A 128 5.33 20.30 1.07
C GLN A 128 4.09 20.18 1.98
N GLY A 129 4.33 19.92 3.27
CA GLY A 129 3.30 19.66 4.28
C GLY A 129 2.78 18.21 4.36
N TYR A 130 3.19 17.31 3.45
CA TYR A 130 3.01 15.86 3.64
C TYR A 130 4.24 15.22 4.25
N VAL A 131 4.06 14.40 5.29
CA VAL A 131 5.16 13.68 5.95
C VAL A 131 4.79 12.19 6.10
N VAL A 132 5.78 11.31 6.00
CA VAL A 132 5.62 9.88 6.25
C VAL A 132 6.47 9.48 7.45
N TYR A 133 5.86 8.77 8.40
CA TYR A 133 6.57 8.16 9.53
C TYR A 133 6.41 6.65 9.47
N ARG A 134 7.48 5.92 9.79
CA ARG A 134 7.48 4.46 9.93
C ARG A 134 7.49 4.10 11.41
N ILE A 135 6.70 3.10 11.78
CA ILE A 135 6.60 2.58 13.15
C ILE A 135 6.59 1.05 13.17
N ARG A 136 7.28 0.48 14.16
CA ARG A 136 7.21 -0.95 14.48
C ARG A 136 6.27 -1.19 15.67
N ILE A 137 5.35 -2.14 15.51
CA ILE A 137 4.41 -2.59 16.56
C ILE A 137 4.67 -4.06 16.86
N ARG A 138 4.83 -4.43 18.13
CA ARG A 138 5.04 -5.82 18.54
C ARG A 138 3.83 -6.69 18.18
N ARG A 139 4.10 -7.89 17.65
CA ARG A 139 3.10 -8.90 17.30
C ARG A 139 2.58 -9.61 18.57
N GLY A 140 1.49 -10.35 18.41
CA GLY A 140 0.85 -11.12 19.48
C GLY A 140 -0.50 -10.56 19.93
N GLY A 141 -1.04 -11.19 20.98
CA GLY A 141 -2.25 -10.76 21.69
C GLY A 141 -1.96 -9.72 22.78
N ARG A 142 -2.87 -9.57 23.74
CA ARG A 142 -2.71 -8.63 24.87
C ARG A 142 -2.85 -9.38 26.18
N LYS A 143 -1.79 -9.48 26.98
CA LYS A 143 -1.88 -9.94 28.38
C LYS A 143 -2.71 -8.92 29.19
N ARG A 144 -3.59 -9.36 30.09
CA ARG A 144 -4.21 -8.47 31.09
C ARG A 144 -3.11 -7.90 32.00
N PRO A 145 -3.03 -6.57 32.23
CA PRO A 145 -2.11 -5.99 33.20
C PRO A 145 -2.68 -6.24 34.60
N VAL A 146 -2.18 -7.29 35.26
CA VAL A 146 -2.51 -7.66 36.64
C VAL A 146 -1.25 -8.19 37.33
N GLN A 147 -1.06 -7.83 38.60
CA GLN A 147 0.05 -8.27 39.43
C GLN A 147 -0.05 -9.77 39.70
N LYS A 148 1.06 -10.50 39.57
CA LYS A 148 1.19 -11.97 39.70
C LYS A 148 0.24 -12.84 38.83
N GLY A 149 -0.68 -12.24 38.06
CA GLY A 149 -1.76 -12.96 37.39
C GLY A 149 -3.05 -13.08 38.21
N CYS A 150 -3.10 -12.52 39.42
CA CYS A 150 -4.28 -12.61 40.29
C CYS A 150 -5.43 -11.75 39.72
N VAL A 151 -6.63 -12.32 39.62
CA VAL A 151 -7.85 -11.63 39.20
C VAL A 151 -8.99 -12.03 40.12
N TYR A 152 -9.47 -11.09 40.93
CA TYR A 152 -10.57 -11.31 41.86
C TYR A 152 -11.94 -11.28 41.17
N GLY A 153 -12.93 -11.91 41.80
CA GLY A 153 -14.32 -11.98 41.33
C GLY A 153 -14.62 -13.17 40.40
N LYS A 154 -15.75 -13.09 39.70
CA LYS A 154 -16.38 -14.20 38.96
C LYS A 154 -15.41 -14.89 37.96
N PRO A 155 -15.41 -16.24 37.85
CA PRO A 155 -14.48 -17.00 37.00
C PRO A 155 -14.37 -16.53 35.54
N VAL A 156 -15.48 -16.09 34.94
CA VAL A 156 -15.53 -15.53 33.57
C VAL A 156 -14.51 -14.40 33.33
N ASN A 157 -14.14 -13.65 34.37
CA ASN A 157 -13.22 -12.52 34.28
C ASN A 157 -11.73 -12.90 34.46
N GLN A 158 -11.42 -14.13 34.90
CA GLN A 158 -10.07 -14.55 35.29
C GLN A 158 -9.12 -14.82 34.10
N GLY A 159 -9.60 -14.70 32.85
CA GLY A 159 -8.79 -14.89 31.64
C GLY A 159 -7.67 -13.85 31.45
N ILE A 160 -6.41 -14.30 31.37
CA ILE A 160 -5.22 -13.43 31.28
C ILE A 160 -4.53 -13.46 29.91
N ARG A 161 -4.16 -14.66 29.42
CA ARG A 161 -3.24 -14.84 28.27
C ARG A 161 -3.93 -14.82 26.90
N LYS A 162 -5.11 -15.45 26.77
CA LYS A 162 -5.80 -15.66 25.47
C LYS A 162 -6.53 -14.40 24.94
N LEU A 163 -6.57 -13.31 25.71
CA LEU A 163 -7.25 -12.05 25.35
C LEU A 163 -6.68 -11.41 24.07
N LYS A 164 -7.57 -10.86 23.24
CA LYS A 164 -7.24 -10.12 22.02
C LYS A 164 -7.59 -8.64 22.21
N ALA A 165 -6.80 -7.74 21.62
CA ALA A 165 -7.11 -6.31 21.64
C ALA A 165 -8.25 -5.99 20.65
N ALA A 166 -9.20 -5.15 21.05
CA ALA A 166 -10.28 -4.71 20.16
C ALA A 166 -9.75 -3.83 19.01
N ARG A 167 -8.73 -3.02 19.28
CA ARG A 167 -8.03 -2.18 18.29
C ARG A 167 -7.01 -3.00 17.51
N THR A 168 -6.88 -2.72 16.22
CA THR A 168 -5.93 -3.43 15.34
C THR A 168 -4.50 -2.91 15.50
N HIS A 169 -3.47 -3.72 15.21
CA HIS A 169 -2.05 -3.27 15.28
C HIS A 169 -1.77 -2.01 14.45
N ARG A 170 -2.47 -1.81 13.32
CA ARG A 170 -2.35 -0.59 12.49
C ARG A 170 -3.03 0.63 13.12
N GLU A 171 -4.13 0.44 13.83
CA GLU A 171 -4.81 1.52 14.57
C GLU A 171 -3.97 1.99 15.76
N VAL A 172 -3.34 1.05 16.47
CA VAL A 172 -2.34 1.35 17.52
C VAL A 172 -1.09 2.03 16.94
N ALA A 173 -0.72 1.71 15.69
CA ALA A 173 0.36 2.38 14.98
C ALA A 173 0.04 3.87 14.70
N GLU A 174 -1.16 4.14 14.18
CA GLU A 174 -1.65 5.51 13.96
C GLU A 174 -1.71 6.32 15.27
N GLU A 175 -2.28 5.75 16.34
CA GLU A 175 -2.36 6.38 17.66
C GLU A 175 -0.99 6.72 18.23
N ARG A 176 -0.01 5.80 18.18
CA ARG A 176 1.35 6.06 18.69
C ARG A 176 2.07 7.17 17.92
N VAL A 177 1.92 7.21 16.59
CA VAL A 177 2.51 8.29 15.78
C VAL A 177 1.77 9.61 15.99
N GLY A 178 0.44 9.61 16.08
CA GLY A 178 -0.36 10.82 16.36
C GLY A 178 -0.06 11.44 17.74
N ARG A 179 0.32 10.62 18.74
CA ARG A 179 0.82 11.10 20.03
C ARG A 179 2.24 11.71 19.93
N LYS A 180 3.17 11.10 19.19
CA LYS A 180 4.53 11.63 19.00
C LYS A 180 4.55 12.91 18.13
N CYS A 181 3.62 13.03 17.18
CA CYS A 181 3.52 14.15 16.23
C CYS A 181 2.18 14.89 16.41
N SER A 182 1.96 15.46 17.61
CA SER A 182 0.70 16.08 18.02
C SER A 182 0.28 17.31 17.20
N ASN A 183 1.25 18.05 16.67
CA ASN A 183 1.04 19.16 15.74
C ASN A 183 0.48 18.70 14.38
N LEU A 184 0.90 17.52 13.90
CA LEU A 184 0.46 16.96 12.62
C LEU A 184 -0.91 16.28 12.72
N ARG A 185 -1.49 15.93 11.56
CA ARG A 185 -2.79 15.24 11.45
C ARG A 185 -2.61 13.92 10.72
N VAL A 186 -3.06 12.82 11.34
CA VAL A 186 -3.08 11.50 10.69
C VAL A 186 -4.11 11.50 9.56
N LEU A 187 -3.63 11.31 8.33
CA LEU A 187 -4.48 11.12 7.16
C LEU A 187 -4.91 9.66 7.06
N ASN A 188 -3.94 8.74 6.98
CA ASN A 188 -4.13 7.32 6.75
C ASN A 188 -2.82 6.52 6.99
N SER A 189 -2.87 5.19 6.94
CA SER A 189 -1.68 4.34 7.10
C SER A 189 -1.72 3.08 6.23
N TYR A 190 -0.55 2.53 5.90
CA TYR A 190 -0.41 1.26 5.16
C TYR A 190 0.66 0.34 5.77
N TRP A 191 0.61 -0.94 5.37
CA TRP A 191 1.55 -1.98 5.82
C TRP A 191 2.73 -2.05 4.85
N VAL A 192 3.92 -2.20 5.40
CA VAL A 192 5.19 -2.18 4.65
C VAL A 192 5.91 -3.51 4.75
N GLY A 193 5.93 -4.13 5.93
CA GLY A 193 6.60 -5.40 6.19
C GLY A 193 6.18 -6.02 7.52
N GLN A 194 6.58 -7.25 7.77
CA GLN A 194 6.47 -7.88 9.08
C GLN A 194 7.58 -8.93 9.27
N ASP A 195 8.07 -9.01 10.50
CA ASP A 195 8.99 -10.02 11.00
C ASP A 195 8.26 -10.86 12.07
N ALA A 196 8.85 -11.93 12.60
CA ALA A 196 8.27 -12.76 13.67
C ALA A 196 7.78 -11.93 14.87
N SER A 197 8.60 -10.97 15.32
CA SER A 197 8.34 -10.14 16.50
C SER A 197 7.55 -8.85 16.23
N TYR A 198 7.61 -8.28 15.02
CA TYR A 198 7.09 -6.94 14.74
C TYR A 198 6.29 -6.84 13.42
N LYS A 199 5.35 -5.89 13.36
CA LYS A 199 4.70 -5.41 12.14
C LYS A 199 5.09 -3.96 11.90
N PHE A 200 5.46 -3.65 10.66
CA PHE A 200 5.91 -2.33 10.23
C PHE A 200 4.81 -1.63 9.42
N PHE A 201 4.49 -0.40 9.82
CA PHE A 201 3.50 0.44 9.16
C PHE A 201 4.10 1.80 8.82
N GLU A 202 3.68 2.36 7.69
CA GLU A 202 3.92 3.75 7.33
C GLU A 202 2.62 4.55 7.48
N ILE A 203 2.70 5.64 8.24
CA ILE A 203 1.60 6.56 8.53
C ILE A 203 1.85 7.83 7.71
N ILE A 204 0.84 8.23 6.95
CA ILE A 204 0.82 9.50 6.23
C ILE A 204 0.25 10.55 7.18
N LEU A 205 1.08 11.54 7.48
CA LEU A 205 0.76 12.73 8.25
C LEU A 205 0.65 13.93 7.31
N VAL A 206 -0.16 14.90 7.72
CA VAL A 206 -0.29 16.20 7.05
C VAL A 206 -0.11 17.30 8.09
N ASP A 207 0.64 18.34 7.72
CA ASP A 207 0.80 19.57 8.51
C ASP A 207 -0.34 20.56 8.19
N PRO A 208 -1.23 20.88 9.15
CA PRO A 208 -2.33 21.82 8.95
C PRO A 208 -1.90 23.31 8.98
N ALA A 209 -0.68 23.63 9.42
CA ALA A 209 -0.14 24.98 9.40
C ALA A 209 0.44 25.35 8.02
N HIS A 210 0.95 24.36 7.28
CA HIS A 210 1.65 24.58 6.02
C HIS A 210 0.79 25.23 4.92
N LYS A 211 1.27 26.35 4.34
CA LYS A 211 0.56 27.12 3.30
C LYS A 211 0.08 26.24 2.12
N ALA A 212 0.94 25.33 1.63
CA ALA A 212 0.61 24.41 0.52
C ALA A 212 -0.45 23.33 0.86
N ILE A 213 -0.80 23.13 2.13
CA ILE A 213 -1.93 22.27 2.55
C ILE A 213 -3.20 23.12 2.68
N ARG A 214 -3.10 24.29 3.34
CA ARG A 214 -4.24 25.20 3.56
C ARG A 214 -4.85 25.70 2.25
N ARG A 215 -4.02 25.99 1.23
CA ARG A 215 -4.43 26.46 -0.10
C ARG A 215 -5.01 25.37 -1.02
N ASP A 216 -4.84 24.08 -0.72
CA ASP A 216 -5.31 22.99 -1.61
C ASP A 216 -6.71 22.51 -1.21
N PRO A 217 -7.76 22.76 -2.04
CA PRO A 217 -9.13 22.41 -1.72
C PRO A 217 -9.37 20.90 -1.56
N ARG A 218 -8.47 20.03 -2.04
CA ARG A 218 -8.61 18.57 -1.94
C ARG A 218 -8.25 18.03 -0.55
N ILE A 219 -7.49 18.79 0.25
CA ILE A 219 -7.00 18.38 1.57
C ILE A 219 -7.26 19.41 2.69
N ASN A 220 -7.59 20.67 2.36
CA ASN A 220 -7.82 21.75 3.32
C ASN A 220 -8.75 21.37 4.50
N TRP A 221 -9.75 20.51 4.26
CA TRP A 221 -10.67 19.97 5.27
C TRP A 221 -9.94 19.44 6.51
N ILE A 222 -8.75 18.83 6.38
CA ILE A 222 -7.99 18.28 7.50
C ILE A 222 -7.45 19.35 8.46
N CYS A 223 -7.39 20.62 8.02
CA CYS A 223 -6.91 21.75 8.81
C CYS A 223 -7.94 22.23 9.84
N SER A 224 -9.23 21.93 9.66
CA SER A 224 -10.29 22.31 10.61
C SER A 224 -10.08 21.66 11.98
N GLY A 225 -10.38 22.39 13.06
CA GLY A 225 -10.31 21.88 14.44
C GLY A 225 -11.11 20.59 14.67
N LYS A 226 -12.20 20.38 13.91
CA LYS A 226 -13.02 19.15 13.90
C LYS A 226 -12.20 17.89 13.57
N HIS A 227 -11.04 18.04 12.93
CA HIS A 227 -10.14 16.98 12.47
C HIS A 227 -8.86 16.79 13.33
N LYS A 228 -8.74 17.46 14.49
CA LYS A 228 -7.72 17.13 15.52
C LYS A 228 -7.87 15.67 15.99
N HIS A 229 -6.76 14.95 16.21
CA HIS A 229 -6.73 13.58 16.74
C HIS A 229 -7.80 12.61 16.21
N ARG A 230 -7.81 12.38 14.89
CA ARG A 230 -8.76 11.46 14.22
C ARG A 230 -8.44 10.00 14.49
N GLU A 231 -7.17 9.69 14.70
CA GLU A 231 -6.63 8.40 15.09
C GLU A 231 -7.16 7.97 16.47
N ASN A 232 -7.08 8.83 17.49
CA ASN A 232 -7.59 8.55 18.84
C ASN A 232 -9.11 8.31 18.86
N ARG A 233 -9.85 8.99 17.98
CA ARG A 233 -11.32 8.87 17.83
C ARG A 233 -11.76 7.73 16.87
N GLY A 234 -10.82 6.98 16.30
CA GLY A 234 -11.11 5.89 15.36
C GLY A 234 -11.81 6.34 14.07
N LEU A 235 -11.52 7.56 13.59
CA LEU A 235 -12.12 8.17 12.39
C LEU A 235 -11.29 7.90 11.10
N THR A 236 -10.10 7.34 11.23
CA THR A 236 -9.24 6.89 10.13
C THR A 236 -9.83 5.66 9.42
N SER A 237 -9.28 5.28 8.26
CA SER A 237 -9.77 4.15 7.47
C SER A 237 -9.69 2.80 8.22
N ILE A 238 -8.75 2.68 9.17
CA ILE A 238 -8.61 1.50 10.02
C ILE A 238 -9.44 1.59 11.30
N GLY A 239 -9.57 2.75 11.94
CA GLY A 239 -10.48 2.94 13.07
C GLY A 239 -11.94 2.66 12.68
N LYS A 240 -12.37 3.14 11.51
CA LYS A 240 -13.68 2.79 10.91
C LYS A 240 -13.82 1.28 10.64
N LYS A 241 -12.72 0.55 10.37
CA LYS A 241 -12.74 -0.93 10.24
C LYS A 241 -12.93 -1.61 11.59
N SER A 242 -12.15 -1.21 12.60
CA SER A 242 -12.21 -1.73 13.97
C SER A 242 -13.61 -1.56 14.59
N ARG A 243 -14.19 -0.37 14.45
CA ARG A 243 -15.58 -0.06 14.85
C ARG A 243 -16.65 -0.83 14.06
N GLY A 244 -16.30 -1.55 12.99
CA GLY A 244 -17.23 -2.29 12.13
C GLY A 244 -18.03 -1.44 11.13
N LEU A 245 -17.72 -0.15 11.00
CA LEU A 245 -18.48 0.81 10.18
C LEU A 245 -18.30 0.63 8.66
N ARG A 246 -17.38 -0.25 8.24
CA ARG A 246 -17.21 -0.65 6.83
C ARG A 246 -18.36 -1.50 6.29
N ARG A 247 -19.12 -2.19 7.16
CA ARG A 247 -20.37 -2.88 6.78
C ARG A 247 -21.56 -1.94 6.97
N LYS A 248 -22.62 -2.18 6.19
CA LYS A 248 -23.93 -1.49 6.23
C LYS A 248 -25.05 -2.55 6.25
N GLY A 249 -26.29 -2.12 6.47
CA GLY A 249 -27.46 -3.01 6.57
C GLY A 249 -27.47 -3.88 7.83
N ASN A 250 -28.29 -4.92 7.83
CA ASN A 250 -28.67 -5.75 8.98
C ASN A 250 -27.45 -6.30 9.77
N LYS A 251 -26.36 -6.61 9.07
CA LYS A 251 -25.07 -7.06 9.67
C LYS A 251 -24.34 -5.95 10.47
N SER A 252 -24.94 -4.78 10.65
CA SER A 252 -24.35 -3.59 11.29
C SER A 252 -25.30 -2.74 12.13
N THR A 253 -26.56 -3.14 12.33
CA THR A 253 -27.63 -2.37 12.99
C THR A 253 -27.17 -1.74 14.32
N ASN A 254 -26.67 -2.55 15.25
CA ASN A 254 -26.22 -2.11 16.58
C ASN A 254 -24.86 -1.38 16.60
N ARG A 255 -24.32 -0.94 15.45
CA ARG A 255 -23.01 -0.25 15.37
C ARG A 255 -23.09 1.21 14.95
N ARG A 256 -24.25 1.70 14.48
CA ARG A 256 -24.46 3.07 13.99
C ARG A 256 -25.43 3.81 14.92
N PRO A 257 -25.20 5.11 15.24
CA PRO A 257 -24.04 5.93 14.86
C PRO A 257 -22.75 5.53 15.60
N SER A 258 -22.89 4.95 16.80
CA SER A 258 -21.83 4.21 17.50
C SER A 258 -22.45 3.13 18.38
N VAL A 259 -21.69 2.09 18.75
CA VAL A 259 -22.19 0.97 19.58
C VAL A 259 -22.80 1.47 20.91
N ARG A 260 -22.13 2.40 21.61
CA ARG A 260 -22.63 2.95 22.88
C ARG A 260 -23.87 3.82 22.70
N SER A 261 -23.95 4.60 21.63
CA SER A 261 -25.14 5.43 21.32
C SER A 261 -26.34 4.57 20.92
N ALA A 262 -26.13 3.53 20.11
CA ALA A 262 -27.16 2.56 19.71
C ALA A 262 -27.64 1.69 20.89
N TRP A 263 -26.79 1.45 21.89
CA TRP A 263 -27.21 0.86 23.17
C TRP A 263 -28.03 1.86 23.99
N LYS A 264 -27.52 3.09 24.22
CA LYS A 264 -28.24 4.12 25.00
C LYS A 264 -29.65 4.35 24.47
N ASN A 265 -29.82 4.56 23.15
CA ASN A 265 -31.13 4.83 22.54
C ASN A 265 -32.17 3.71 22.76
N ARG A 266 -31.74 2.45 22.88
CA ARG A 266 -32.64 1.30 23.12
C ARG A 266 -32.91 1.05 24.61
N ASN A 267 -32.02 1.50 25.48
CA ASN A 267 -32.09 1.31 26.93
C ASN A 267 -32.49 2.58 27.69
N THR A 268 -32.85 3.68 27.00
CA THR A 268 -33.41 4.88 27.60
C THR A 268 -34.93 4.74 27.64
N GLN A 269 -35.50 4.68 28.85
CA GLN A 269 -36.95 4.78 29.06
C GLN A 269 -37.44 6.14 28.56
N LYS A 270 -38.49 6.13 27.74
CA LYS A 270 -39.12 7.33 27.20
C LYS A 270 -40.44 7.55 27.94
N LEU A 271 -40.45 8.53 28.83
CA LEU A 271 -41.65 9.02 29.47
C LEU A 271 -42.15 10.21 28.64
N TRP A 272 -43.30 10.05 28.02
CA TRP A 272 -44.00 11.14 27.34
C TRP A 272 -44.82 11.92 28.37
N ARG A 273 -45.18 13.15 28.03
CA ARG A 273 -46.13 13.97 28.80
C ARG A 273 -47.54 13.69 28.30
#